data_AF-A0A812T6L7-F1
#
_entry.id   AF-A0A812T6L7-F1
#
_cell.length_a   1.000
_cell.length_b   1.000
_cell.length_c   1.000
_cell.angle_alpha   90.00
_cell.angle_beta   90.00
_cell.angle_gamma   90.00
#
_symmetry.space_group_name_H-M   'P 1'
#
loop_
_entity.id
_entity.type
_entity.pdbx_description
1 polymer ?
#
loop_
_entity_poly.entity_id
_entity_poly.type
_entity_poly.pdbx_seq_one_letter_code
_entity_poly.pdbx_strand_id
1 'polypeptide(L)'
;MQPASEEDAKTHAVGIDLGTTYSCVGVYKDGEVQIIANDQGNRTTPSYVAWTEQERLLGDAAKNQVASNPTNTVFDAKRLIGRRFDDPIVQADLKLWPFRVVSDGTKDDKPLIEVLYQNVVKKYHPEEISSMILTKMKTTAEVKDAVITVPAYFNDAQRQATKDA
;
A
#
# COMPACT_ATOMS: atom_id res chain seq x y z
N MET A 1 35.28 18.50 -5.79
CA MET A 1 33.98 18.06 -5.24
C MET A 1 34.31 17.04 -4.17
N GLN A 2 34.26 17.42 -2.89
CA GLN A 2 34.49 16.47 -1.80
C GLN A 2 33.36 15.44 -1.79
N PRO A 3 33.63 14.14 -1.59
CA PRO A 3 32.57 13.18 -1.34
C PRO A 3 31.87 13.57 -0.03
N ALA A 4 30.54 13.50 -0.01
CA ALA A 4 29.78 13.67 1.23
C ALA A 4 30.30 12.66 2.27
N SER A 5 30.62 13.14 3.47
CA SER A 5 31.09 12.34 4.59
C SER A 5 30.03 11.33 5.03
N GLU A 6 30.45 10.14 5.46
CA GLU A 6 29.59 9.05 5.99
C GLU A 6 28.64 9.45 7.14
N GLU A 7 28.78 10.65 7.70
CA GLU A 7 27.93 11.21 8.76
C GLU A 7 26.51 11.64 8.30
N ASP A 8 26.30 11.85 6.99
CA ASP A 8 25.00 12.22 6.43
C ASP A 8 24.06 11.01 6.25
N ALA A 9 24.57 9.79 6.43
CA ALA A 9 23.78 8.56 6.46
C ALA A 9 23.12 8.31 7.83
N LYS A 10 22.82 9.37 8.60
CA LYS A 10 21.96 9.26 9.78
C LYS A 10 20.59 8.78 9.31
N THR A 11 20.28 7.55 9.68
CA THR A 11 19.00 6.85 9.57
C THR A 11 17.91 7.70 10.23
N HIS A 12 17.33 8.63 9.48
CA HIS A 12 16.13 9.33 9.91
C HIS A 12 14.97 8.35 9.75
N ALA A 13 14.32 8.02 10.87
CA ALA A 13 13.05 7.31 10.80
C ALA A 13 12.01 8.22 10.15
N VAL A 14 11.07 7.63 9.42
CA VAL A 14 9.94 8.35 8.82
C VAL A 14 8.63 8.01 9.50
N GLY A 15 7.68 8.93 9.43
CA GLY A 15 6.27 8.63 9.64
C GLY A 15 5.62 8.33 8.30
N ILE A 16 4.95 7.17 8.18
CA ILE A 16 4.14 6.83 7.02
C ILE A 16 2.68 6.77 7.46
N ASP A 17 1.87 7.63 6.85
CA ASP A 17 0.43 7.47 6.88
C ASP A 17 0.00 6.53 5.74
N LEU A 18 -0.28 5.27 6.07
CA LEU A 18 -0.77 4.28 5.10
C LEU A 18 -2.29 4.43 4.96
N GLY A 19 -2.79 5.44 4.28
CA GLY A 19 -4.24 5.68 4.21
C GLY A 19 -4.98 4.76 3.22
N THR A 20 -6.30 4.71 3.35
CA THR A 20 -7.17 3.85 2.51
C THR A 20 -7.09 4.24 1.04
N THR A 21 -7.17 5.53 0.73
CA THR A 21 -7.20 6.05 -0.64
C THR A 21 -5.89 6.72 -1.05
N TYR A 22 -5.22 7.36 -0.09
CA TYR A 22 -3.94 8.04 -0.28
C TYR A 22 -3.02 7.71 0.88
N SER A 23 -1.73 7.64 0.61
CA SER A 23 -0.67 7.51 1.60
C SER A 23 0.27 8.71 1.56
N CYS A 24 0.91 8.99 2.67
CA CYS A 24 1.82 10.12 2.86
C CYS A 24 3.06 9.64 3.62
N VAL A 25 4.22 10.23 3.31
CA VAL A 25 5.45 10.00 4.06
C VAL A 25 6.06 11.33 4.48
N GLY A 26 6.45 11.41 5.75
CA GLY A 26 7.07 12.60 6.33
C GLY A 26 8.28 12.23 7.18
N VAL A 27 9.22 13.17 7.27
CA VAL A 27 10.43 13.05 8.08
C VAL A 27 10.49 14.21 9.06
N TYR A 28 10.98 13.96 10.28
CA TYR A 28 11.32 15.02 11.22
C TYR A 28 12.81 15.32 11.10
N LYS A 29 13.14 16.52 10.63
CA LYS A 29 14.53 16.95 10.39
C LYS A 29 14.66 18.42 10.76
N ASP A 30 15.80 18.80 11.34
CA ASP A 30 16.13 20.20 11.67
C ASP A 30 15.06 20.93 12.52
N GLY A 31 14.37 20.19 13.39
CA GLY A 31 13.37 20.75 14.30
C GLY A 31 11.97 20.89 13.71
N GLU A 32 11.74 20.45 12.46
CA GLU A 32 10.46 20.56 11.77
C GLU A 32 10.03 19.24 11.10
N VAL A 33 8.72 19.12 10.86
CA VAL A 33 8.17 18.02 10.06
C VAL A 33 8.13 18.44 8.59
N GLN A 34 8.77 17.64 7.73
CA GLN A 34 8.75 17.83 6.29
C GLN A 34 7.99 16.69 5.61
N ILE A 35 6.99 17.02 4.80
CA ILE A 35 6.26 16.05 3.96
C ILE A 35 7.00 15.90 2.64
N ILE A 36 7.37 14.66 2.31
CA ILE A 36 8.19 14.35 1.15
C ILE A 36 7.27 14.22 -0.08
N ALA A 37 7.59 14.96 -1.13
CA ALA A 37 6.89 14.85 -2.40
C ALA A 37 7.32 13.60 -3.16
N ASN A 38 6.40 12.95 -3.87
CA ASN A 38 6.70 11.82 -4.74
C ASN A 38 7.36 12.28 -6.05
N ASP A 39 7.65 11.32 -6.94
CA ASP A 39 8.27 11.52 -8.24
C ASP A 39 7.46 12.39 -9.22
N GLN A 40 6.18 12.66 -8.92
CA GLN A 40 5.31 13.59 -9.66
C GLN A 40 5.19 14.96 -8.96
N GLY A 41 5.87 15.17 -7.83
CA GLY A 41 5.79 16.39 -7.03
C GLY A 41 4.60 16.43 -6.05
N ASN A 42 3.81 15.35 -5.95
CA ASN A 42 2.65 15.29 -5.06
C ASN A 42 3.06 14.91 -3.63
N ARG A 43 2.50 15.59 -2.62
CA ARG A 43 2.76 15.30 -1.19
C ARG A 43 1.93 14.14 -0.63
N THR A 44 1.04 13.57 -1.43
CA THR A 44 0.28 12.36 -1.13
C THR A 44 0.29 11.49 -2.37
N THR A 45 0.44 10.18 -2.20
CA THR A 45 0.43 9.22 -3.29
C THR A 45 -0.82 8.35 -3.18
N PRO A 46 -1.59 8.13 -4.26
CA PRO A 46 -2.73 7.21 -4.22
C PRO A 46 -2.33 5.80 -3.72
N SER A 47 -3.16 5.21 -2.86
CA SER A 47 -3.01 3.83 -2.38
C SER A 47 -3.50 2.82 -3.43
N TYR A 48 -2.92 2.89 -4.63
CA TYR A 48 -3.32 2.14 -5.82
C TYR A 48 -2.15 1.29 -6.32
N VAL A 49 -2.46 0.05 -6.71
CA VAL A 49 -1.55 -0.87 -7.38
C VAL A 49 -2.25 -1.40 -8.63
N ALA A 50 -1.60 -1.33 -9.79
CA ALA A 50 -2.13 -1.90 -11.02
C ALA A 50 -1.14 -2.86 -11.66
N TRP A 51 -1.66 -3.91 -12.28
CA TRP A 51 -0.88 -4.87 -13.04
C TRP A 51 -1.23 -4.74 -14.51
N THR A 52 -0.21 -4.62 -15.35
CA THR A 52 -0.32 -4.63 -16.82
C THR A 52 0.35 -5.89 -17.35
N GLU A 53 0.40 -6.08 -18.67
CA GLU A 53 1.13 -7.21 -19.25
C GLU A 53 2.65 -7.07 -19.07
N GLN A 54 3.15 -5.85 -18.90
CA GLN A 54 4.58 -5.54 -18.90
C GLN A 54 5.11 -5.32 -17.48
N GLU A 55 4.35 -4.63 -16.64
CA GLU A 55 4.85 -4.12 -15.37
C GLU A 55 3.76 -3.96 -14.31
N ARG A 56 4.21 -3.60 -13.11
CA ARG A 56 3.34 -3.22 -11.99
C ARG A 56 3.48 -1.73 -11.75
N LEU A 57 2.36 -1.02 -11.83
CA LEU A 57 2.27 0.41 -11.59
C LEU A 57 1.82 0.67 -10.13
N LEU A 58 2.33 1.75 -9.53
CA LEU A 58 2.01 2.16 -8.17
C LEU A 58 1.63 3.64 -8.13
N GLY A 59 0.76 4.03 -7.20
CA GLY A 59 0.47 5.44 -6.95
C GLY A 59 -0.29 6.12 -8.07
N ASP A 60 0.17 7.31 -8.45
CA ASP A 60 -0.46 8.12 -9.50
C ASP A 60 -0.57 7.38 -10.83
N ALA A 61 0.48 6.66 -11.23
CA ALA A 61 0.47 5.87 -12.47
C ALA A 61 -0.62 4.79 -12.48
N ALA A 62 -0.80 4.08 -11.35
CA ALA A 62 -1.87 3.08 -11.21
C ALA A 62 -3.25 3.73 -11.22
N LYS A 63 -3.43 4.85 -10.51
CA LYS A 63 -4.72 5.56 -10.47
C LYS A 63 -5.13 6.10 -11.85
N ASN A 64 -4.19 6.65 -12.61
CA ASN A 64 -4.48 7.30 -13.89
C ASN A 64 -5.05 6.35 -14.95
N GLN A 65 -4.71 5.06 -14.89
CA GLN A 65 -5.15 4.05 -15.86
C GLN A 65 -6.36 3.21 -15.41
N VAL A 66 -6.95 3.49 -14.23
CA VAL A 66 -8.03 2.67 -13.65
C VAL A 66 -9.24 2.52 -14.57
N ALA A 67 -9.58 3.56 -15.34
CA ALA A 67 -10.72 3.54 -16.27
C ALA A 67 -10.52 2.53 -17.42
N SER A 68 -9.27 2.31 -17.84
CA SER A 68 -8.93 1.41 -18.96
C SER A 68 -8.60 -0.02 -18.50
N ASN A 69 -8.24 -0.21 -17.23
CA ASN A 69 -7.86 -1.51 -16.66
C ASN A 69 -8.46 -1.72 -15.25
N PRO A 70 -9.78 -1.63 -15.09
CA PRO A 70 -10.40 -1.58 -13.77
C PRO A 70 -10.25 -2.87 -12.97
N THR A 71 -10.27 -4.04 -13.62
CA THR A 71 -10.24 -5.35 -12.96
C THR A 71 -8.85 -5.73 -12.42
N ASN A 72 -7.78 -5.11 -12.94
CA ASN A 72 -6.40 -5.34 -12.49
C ASN A 72 -5.82 -4.11 -11.80
N THR A 73 -6.67 -3.19 -11.35
CA THR A 73 -6.28 -2.00 -10.58
C THR A 73 -6.91 -2.06 -9.20
N VAL A 74 -6.07 -2.36 -8.22
CA VAL A 74 -6.48 -2.56 -6.84
C VAL A 74 -6.31 -1.28 -6.06
N PHE A 75 -7.34 -0.95 -5.29
CA PHE A 75 -7.40 0.15 -4.34
C PHE A 75 -8.17 -0.32 -3.09
N ASP A 76 -8.22 0.50 -2.04
CA ASP A 76 -8.96 0.19 -0.82
C ASP A 76 -8.52 -1.11 -0.10
N ALA A 77 -7.31 -1.62 -0.38
CA ALA A 77 -6.78 -2.83 0.27
C ALA A 77 -6.81 -2.77 1.80
N LYS A 78 -6.69 -1.56 2.38
CA LYS A 78 -6.80 -1.31 3.83
C LYS A 78 -8.18 -1.65 4.41
N ARG A 79 -9.23 -1.77 3.59
CA ARG A 79 -10.55 -2.26 4.03
C ARG A 79 -10.57 -3.77 4.26
N LEU A 80 -9.71 -4.52 3.56
CA LEU A 80 -9.58 -5.97 3.64
C LEU A 80 -8.55 -6.45 4.68
N ILE A 81 -7.55 -5.61 4.98
CA ILE A 81 -6.43 -6.01 5.84
C ILE A 81 -6.90 -6.52 7.21
N GLY A 82 -6.38 -7.67 7.63
CA GLY A 82 -6.70 -8.33 8.90
C GLY A 82 -8.15 -8.78 9.07
N ARG A 83 -8.95 -8.83 7.99
CA ARG A 83 -10.32 -9.35 8.01
C ARG A 83 -10.38 -10.76 7.43
N ARG A 84 -11.49 -11.44 7.73
CA ARG A 84 -11.88 -12.68 7.05
C ARG A 84 -12.70 -12.37 5.81
N PHE A 85 -12.66 -13.25 4.83
CA PHE A 85 -13.43 -13.17 3.60
C PHE A 85 -14.93 -13.21 3.91
N ASP A 86 -15.37 -14.06 4.84
CA ASP A 86 -16.75 -14.17 5.31
C ASP A 86 -17.28 -12.99 6.15
N ASP A 87 -16.47 -11.98 6.48
CA ASP A 87 -16.90 -10.78 7.24
C ASP A 87 -18.01 -10.03 6.47
N PRO A 88 -19.17 -9.74 7.09
CA PRO A 88 -20.27 -9.01 6.43
C PRO A 88 -19.85 -7.67 5.82
N ILE A 89 -18.87 -6.97 6.42
CA ILE A 89 -18.34 -5.72 5.88
C ILE A 89 -17.57 -5.99 4.60
N VAL A 90 -16.74 -7.04 4.57
CA VAL A 90 -16.02 -7.46 3.36
C VAL A 90 -17.02 -7.81 2.27
N GLN A 91 -18.00 -8.66 2.57
CA GLN A 91 -19.03 -9.08 1.59
C GLN A 91 -19.85 -7.91 1.03
N ALA A 92 -20.05 -6.84 1.81
CA ALA A 92 -20.68 -5.61 1.34
C ALA A 92 -19.74 -4.84 0.39
N ASP A 93 -18.49 -4.64 0.79
CA ASP A 93 -17.47 -3.91 0.02
C ASP A 93 -17.15 -4.62 -1.32
N LEU A 94 -17.16 -5.96 -1.38
CA LEU A 94 -16.93 -6.74 -2.61
C LEU A 94 -17.85 -6.34 -3.77
N LYS A 95 -19.07 -5.87 -3.46
CA LYS A 95 -20.07 -5.49 -4.46
C LYS A 95 -19.74 -4.16 -5.15
N LEU A 96 -18.81 -3.39 -4.58
CA LEU A 96 -18.43 -2.05 -5.04
C LEU A 96 -17.16 -2.05 -5.87
N TRP A 97 -16.37 -3.13 -5.84
CA TRP A 97 -15.08 -3.19 -6.50
C TRP A 97 -15.16 -3.86 -7.87
N PRO A 98 -14.37 -3.36 -8.85
CA PRO A 98 -14.28 -3.97 -10.18
C PRO A 98 -13.34 -5.19 -10.20
N PHE A 99 -12.42 -5.31 -9.24
CA PHE A 99 -11.50 -6.43 -9.13
C PHE A 99 -12.09 -7.56 -8.28
N ARG A 100 -11.62 -8.77 -8.52
CA ARG A 100 -12.14 -9.98 -7.88
C ARG A 100 -11.39 -10.26 -6.57
N VAL A 101 -12.15 -10.61 -5.54
CA VAL A 101 -11.61 -11.10 -4.27
C VAL A 101 -12.20 -12.47 -4.00
N VAL A 102 -11.37 -13.40 -3.54
CA VAL A 102 -11.75 -14.78 -3.23
C VAL A 102 -11.28 -15.15 -1.82
N SER A 103 -11.82 -16.23 -1.28
CA SER A 103 -11.27 -16.89 -0.09
C SER A 103 -9.94 -17.58 -0.40
N ASP A 104 -9.01 -17.59 0.55
CA ASP A 104 -7.80 -18.41 0.51
C ASP A 104 -8.06 -19.91 0.75
N GLY A 105 -9.29 -20.30 1.11
CA GLY A 105 -9.70 -21.67 1.37
C GLY A 105 -9.09 -22.29 2.62
N THR A 106 -8.42 -21.48 3.45
CA THR A 106 -7.83 -21.95 4.72
C THR A 106 -8.84 -21.84 5.86
N LYS A 107 -8.46 -22.33 7.05
CA LYS A 107 -9.28 -22.20 8.27
C LYS A 107 -9.52 -20.72 8.64
N ASP A 108 -8.53 -19.87 8.37
CA ASP A 108 -8.59 -18.45 8.70
C ASP A 108 -9.39 -17.65 7.66
N ASP A 109 -9.70 -18.26 6.51
CA ASP A 109 -10.56 -17.74 5.44
C ASP A 109 -10.17 -16.31 5.05
N LYS A 110 -8.89 -16.06 4.80
CA LYS A 110 -8.43 -14.70 4.49
C LYS A 110 -8.83 -14.32 3.05
N PRO A 111 -9.15 -13.04 2.79
CA PRO A 111 -9.40 -12.57 1.44
C PRO A 111 -8.10 -12.56 0.62
N LEU A 112 -8.20 -12.94 -0.65
CA LEU A 112 -7.17 -12.86 -1.68
C LEU A 112 -7.69 -12.05 -2.86
N ILE A 113 -6.92 -11.08 -3.30
CA ILE A 113 -7.23 -10.23 -4.45
C ILE A 113 -6.66 -10.90 -5.69
N GLU A 114 -7.52 -11.23 -6.66
CA GLU A 114 -7.14 -11.86 -7.92
C GLU A 114 -6.92 -10.81 -9.00
N VAL A 115 -5.77 -10.87 -9.67
CA VAL A 115 -5.42 -10.00 -10.80
C VAL A 115 -4.78 -10.83 -11.91
N LEU A 116 -4.92 -10.38 -13.15
CA LEU A 116 -4.20 -10.94 -14.29
C LEU A 116 -2.89 -10.15 -14.47
N TYR A 117 -1.77 -10.85 -14.34
CA TYR A 117 -0.44 -10.27 -14.55
C TYR A 117 0.37 -11.17 -15.48
N GLN A 118 0.89 -10.61 -16.58
CA GLN A 118 1.65 -11.37 -17.57
C GLN A 118 0.93 -12.64 -18.07
N ASN A 119 -0.38 -12.53 -18.35
CA ASN A 119 -1.27 -13.64 -18.74
C ASN A 119 -1.41 -14.78 -17.71
N VAL A 120 -1.03 -14.53 -16.45
CA VAL A 120 -1.18 -15.48 -15.35
C VAL A 120 -2.05 -14.86 -14.27
N VAL A 121 -3.05 -15.60 -13.80
CA VAL A 121 -3.83 -15.20 -12.63
C VAL A 121 -2.92 -15.27 -11.40
N LYS A 122 -2.73 -14.12 -10.76
CA LYS A 122 -2.02 -13.98 -9.49
C LYS A 122 -3.02 -13.66 -8.39
N LYS A 123 -2.71 -14.11 -7.18
CA LYS A 123 -3.49 -13.83 -5.98
C LYS A 123 -2.57 -13.18 -4.96
N TYR A 124 -3.07 -12.14 -4.31
CA TYR A 124 -2.32 -11.40 -3.30
C TYR A 124 -3.17 -11.21 -2.05
N HIS A 125 -2.56 -11.37 -0.90
CA HIS A 125 -3.17 -10.93 0.35
C HIS A 125 -3.19 -9.39 0.43
N PRO A 126 -4.14 -8.80 1.17
CA PRO A 126 -4.21 -7.35 1.36
C PRO A 126 -2.93 -6.74 1.95
N GLU A 127 -2.24 -7.47 2.82
CA GLU A 127 -0.93 -7.11 3.35
C GLU A 127 0.13 -6.98 2.25
N GLU A 128 0.16 -7.87 1.26
CA GLU A 128 1.10 -7.77 0.13
C GLU A 128 0.83 -6.53 -0.73
N ILE A 129 -0.44 -6.17 -0.94
CA ILE A 129 -0.80 -4.94 -1.65
C ILE A 129 -0.37 -3.70 -0.87
N SER A 130 -0.60 -3.72 0.44
CA SER A 130 -0.16 -2.64 1.34
C SER A 130 1.37 -2.53 1.36
N SER A 131 2.09 -3.64 1.33
CA SER A 131 3.55 -3.70 1.25
C SER A 131 4.11 -3.05 -0.02
N MET A 132 3.41 -3.21 -1.16
CA MET A 132 3.79 -2.54 -2.41
C MET A 132 3.65 -1.02 -2.29
N ILE A 133 2.62 -0.53 -1.59
CA ILE A 133 2.43 0.91 -1.31
C ILE A 133 3.51 1.41 -0.34
N LEU A 134 3.78 0.67 0.74
CA LEU A 134 4.85 0.98 1.69
C LEU A 134 6.22 1.00 1.03
N THR A 135 6.48 0.09 0.08
CA THR A 135 7.70 0.07 -0.72
C THR A 135 7.83 1.36 -1.55
N LYS A 136 6.76 1.85 -2.18
CA LYS A 136 6.78 3.15 -2.86
C LYS A 136 7.09 4.28 -1.89
N MET A 137 6.47 4.31 -0.71
CA MET A 137 6.73 5.35 0.31
C MET A 137 8.18 5.31 0.81
N LYS A 138 8.71 4.11 1.02
CA LYS A 138 10.11 3.88 1.39
C LYS A 138 11.07 4.36 0.30
N THR A 139 10.80 4.03 -0.97
CA THR A 139 11.62 4.52 -2.09
C THR A 139 11.56 6.04 -2.21
N THR A 140 10.39 6.65 -1.98
CA THR A 140 10.25 8.11 -1.96
C THR A 140 11.07 8.78 -0.85
N ALA A 141 11.24 8.12 0.30
CA ALA A 141 11.96 8.69 1.44
C ALA A 141 13.41 8.20 1.61
N GLU A 142 13.82 7.15 0.90
CA GLU A 142 15.15 6.50 0.97
C GLU A 142 15.57 6.04 2.38
N VAL A 143 14.65 5.42 3.12
CA VAL A 143 14.83 5.08 4.55
C VAL A 143 14.77 3.59 4.87
N LYS A 144 15.22 3.22 6.08
CA LYS A 144 15.14 1.84 6.62
C LYS A 144 14.11 1.69 7.75
N ASP A 145 14.01 2.68 8.64
CA ASP A 145 13.13 2.66 9.79
C ASP A 145 11.89 3.53 9.57
N ALA A 146 10.73 3.03 9.99
CA ALA A 146 9.47 3.74 9.81
C ALA A 146 8.49 3.49 10.97
N VAL A 147 7.67 4.50 11.26
CA VAL A 147 6.45 4.39 12.07
C VAL A 147 5.27 4.44 11.12
N ILE A 148 4.41 3.41 11.14
CA ILE A 148 3.24 3.30 10.25
C ILE A 148 1.96 3.54 11.05
N THR A 149 1.08 4.40 10.55
CA THR A 149 -0.20 4.70 11.21
C THR A 149 -1.28 3.65 10.92
N VAL A 150 -2.16 3.43 11.89
CA VAL A 150 -3.37 2.62 11.75
C VAL A 150 -4.56 3.32 12.40
N PRO A 151 -5.80 3.12 11.92
CA PRO A 151 -6.99 3.66 12.56
C PRO A 151 -7.10 3.21 14.02
N ALA A 152 -7.63 4.08 14.88
CA ALA A 152 -7.79 3.78 16.31
C ALA A 152 -8.66 2.53 16.56
N TYR A 153 -9.66 2.29 15.70
CA TYR A 153 -10.58 1.16 15.78
C TYR A 153 -10.03 -0.16 15.21
N PHE A 154 -8.79 -0.19 14.68
CA PHE A 154 -8.18 -1.45 14.25
C PHE A 154 -7.97 -2.39 15.43
N ASN A 155 -8.41 -3.64 15.27
CA ASN A 155 -8.14 -4.72 16.22
C ASN A 155 -6.70 -5.25 16.07
N ASP A 156 -6.29 -6.17 16.94
CA ASP A 156 -4.92 -6.69 16.98
C ASP A 156 -4.52 -7.41 15.68
N ALA A 157 -5.44 -8.14 15.06
CA ALA A 157 -5.17 -8.82 13.79
C ALA A 157 -4.90 -7.83 12.66
N GLN A 158 -5.64 -6.72 12.59
CA GLN A 158 -5.43 -5.67 11.59
C GLN A 158 -4.14 -4.88 11.84
N ARG A 159 -3.80 -4.65 13.12
CA ARG A 159 -2.52 -4.02 13.51
C ARG A 159 -1.34 -4.89 13.12
N GLN A 160 -1.42 -6.19 13.41
CA GLN A 160 -0.37 -7.16 13.06
C GLN A 160 -0.23 -7.29 11.54
N ALA A 161 -1.33 -7.42 10.80
CA ALA A 161 -1.27 -7.50 9.33
C ALA A 161 -0.69 -6.21 8.69
N THR A 162 -0.93 -5.03 9.29
CA THR A 162 -0.29 -3.79 8.83
C THR A 162 1.21 -3.77 9.13
N LYS A 163 1.66 -4.43 10.20
CA LYS A 163 3.07 -4.55 10.56
C LYS A 163 3.80 -5.60 9.71
N ASP A 164 3.10 -6.63 9.27
CA ASP A 164 3.64 -7.69 8.41
C ASP A 164 3.82 -7.23 6.95
N ALA A 165 3.05 -6.21 6.53
CA ALA A 165 3.17 -5.53 5.24
C ALA A 165 4.46 -4.70 5.13
#